data_AF-A0A7X0X1Q1-F1
#
_entry.id   AF-A0A7X0X1Q1-F1
#
_cell.length_a   1.000
_cell.length_b   1.000
_cell.length_c   1.000
_cell.angle_alpha   90.00
_cell.angle_beta   90.00
_cell.angle_gamma   90.00
#
_symmetry.space_group_name_H-M   'P 1'
#
loop_
_entity.id
_entity.type
_entity.pdbx_description
1 polymer ?
#
loop_
_entity_poly.entity_id
_entity_poly.type
_entity_poly.pdbx_seq_one_letter_code
_entity_poly.pdbx_strand_id
1 'polypeptide(L)'
;MNRRYLSNKRSEEKESVFKTMNILPQNLKSLNVQMEGDKNCCHGVMEINGKPLRKGITTVKLDLKAGSLPVVQVEYHPYTISEEMRRLLWSGKY
;
A
#
# COMPACT_ATOMS: atom_id res chain seq x y z
N MET A 1 -47.75 8.18 -6.87
CA MET A 1 -46.57 7.29 -7.03
C MET A 1 -45.43 7.82 -6.17
N ASN A 2 -44.98 7.01 -5.20
CA ASN A 2 -44.12 7.42 -4.09
C ASN A 2 -42.64 7.55 -4.52
N ARG A 3 -42.08 8.76 -4.40
CA ARG A 3 -40.71 9.17 -4.79
C ARG A 3 -39.60 8.64 -3.84
N ARG A 4 -39.85 7.56 -3.10
CA ARG A 4 -38.99 7.08 -1.98
C ARG A 4 -38.28 5.74 -2.22
N TYR A 5 -38.38 5.15 -3.42
CA TYR A 5 -37.82 3.81 -3.68
C TYR A 5 -36.59 3.76 -4.60
N LEU A 6 -35.97 4.90 -4.93
CA LEU A 6 -34.82 4.94 -5.86
C LEU A 6 -33.52 5.50 -5.26
N SER A 7 -33.43 5.72 -3.94
CA SER A 7 -32.19 6.24 -3.33
C SER A 7 -31.30 5.18 -2.67
N ASN A 8 -31.74 3.93 -2.52
CA ASN A 8 -31.01 2.92 -1.74
C ASN A 8 -30.24 1.87 -2.58
N LYS A 9 -29.93 2.20 -3.85
CA LYS A 9 -29.08 1.35 -4.71
C LYS A 9 -27.83 2.05 -5.24
N ARG A 10 -27.44 3.20 -4.69
CA ARG A 10 -26.22 3.91 -5.09
C ARG A 10 -25.11 3.86 -4.03
N SER A 11 -25.05 2.74 -3.34
CA SER A 11 -23.88 2.30 -2.56
C SER A 11 -23.17 1.17 -3.31
N GLU A 12 -23.29 1.17 -4.64
CA GLU A 12 -22.45 0.41 -5.55
C GLU A 12 -21.02 0.96 -5.39
N GLU A 13 -20.16 0.11 -4.82
CA GLU A 13 -18.75 -0.02 -5.16
C GLU A 13 -18.13 1.25 -5.76
N LYS A 14 -17.70 2.18 -4.90
CA LYS A 14 -16.64 3.09 -5.32
C LYS A 14 -15.45 2.19 -5.63
N GLU A 15 -15.20 1.92 -6.91
CA GLU A 15 -13.93 1.36 -7.37
C GLU A 15 -12.84 2.11 -6.61
N SER A 16 -12.14 1.38 -5.74
CA SER A 16 -11.05 1.97 -4.99
C SER A 16 -10.05 2.48 -6.03
N VAL A 17 -9.89 3.80 -6.13
CA VAL A 17 -8.91 4.42 -7.02
C VAL A 17 -7.50 3.92 -6.67
N PHE A 18 -7.33 3.43 -5.45
CA PHE A 18 -6.11 2.83 -4.95
C PHE A 18 -5.93 1.41 -5.47
N LYS A 19 -4.71 1.12 -5.92
CA LYS A 19 -4.29 -0.21 -6.33
C LYS A 19 -3.46 -0.84 -5.23
N THR A 20 -3.64 -2.14 -5.04
CA THR A 20 -2.81 -2.93 -4.12
C THR A 20 -1.85 -3.79 -4.92
N MET A 21 -0.61 -3.88 -4.46
CA MET A 21 0.41 -4.75 -5.05
C MET A 21 1.17 -5.49 -3.96
N ASN A 22 1.44 -6.77 -4.23
CA ASN A 22 2.23 -7.60 -3.34
C ASN A 22 3.68 -7.60 -3.81
N ILE A 23 4.61 -7.34 -2.90
CA ILE A 23 6.02 -7.55 -3.12
C ILE A 23 6.29 -9.05 -2.98
N LEU A 24 6.84 -9.66 -4.03
CA LEU A 24 7.21 -11.07 -3.99
C LEU A 24 8.27 -11.29 -2.90
N PRO A 25 8.18 -12.37 -2.10
CA PRO A 25 9.08 -12.59 -0.97
C PRO A 25 10.58 -12.57 -1.36
N GLN A 26 10.92 -13.12 -2.53
CA GLN A 26 12.29 -13.13 -3.06
C GLN A 26 12.88 -11.74 -3.33
N ASN A 27 12.02 -10.72 -3.46
CA ASN A 27 12.41 -9.34 -3.71
C ASN A 27 12.43 -8.50 -2.42
N LEU A 28 11.97 -9.06 -1.29
CA LEU A 28 11.94 -8.38 0.00
C LEU A 28 13.20 -8.73 0.80
N LYS A 29 14.20 -7.85 0.75
CA LYS A 29 15.47 -8.00 1.48
C LYS A 29 15.40 -7.39 2.87
N SER A 30 14.76 -6.22 3.00
CA SER A 30 14.57 -5.54 4.28
C SER A 30 13.31 -4.69 4.30
N LEU A 31 12.70 -4.60 5.48
CA LEU A 31 11.63 -3.67 5.80
C LEU A 31 12.07 -2.90 7.05
N ASN A 32 12.27 -1.60 6.92
CA ASN A 32 12.66 -0.73 8.02
C ASN A 32 11.49 0.20 8.36
N VAL A 33 11.14 0.26 9.64
CA VAL A 33 10.08 1.10 10.18
C VAL A 33 10.62 1.77 11.43
N GLN A 34 10.75 3.09 11.39
CA GLN A 34 11.05 3.91 12.55
C GLN A 34 9.83 4.80 12.79
N MET A 35 9.19 4.63 13.94
CA MET A 35 8.02 5.40 14.31
C MET A 35 8.33 6.29 15.50
N GLU A 36 7.78 7.49 15.49
CA GLU A 36 7.67 8.35 16.65
C GLU A 36 6.27 8.13 17.22
N GLY A 37 6.18 7.37 18.32
CA GLY A 37 4.89 6.86 18.84
C GLY A 37 3.92 7.95 19.31
N ASP A 38 4.39 9.19 19.46
CA ASP A 38 3.64 10.39 19.79
C ASP A 38 3.23 11.23 18.57
N LYS A 39 3.66 10.84 17.35
CA LYS A 39 3.38 11.57 16.11
C LYS A 39 2.66 10.71 15.08
N ASN A 40 2.08 11.40 14.09
CA ASN A 40 1.48 10.73 12.93
C ASN A 40 2.55 9.93 12.17
N CYS A 41 2.16 8.77 11.62
CA CYS A 41 3.03 7.84 10.86
C CYS A 41 3.86 8.51 9.75
N CYS A 42 3.36 9.60 9.16
CA CYS A 42 4.09 10.38 8.14
C CYS A 42 5.38 11.06 8.65
N HIS A 43 5.59 11.15 9.97
CA HIS A 43 6.82 11.65 10.59
C HIS A 43 7.85 10.53 10.83
N GLY A 44 7.40 9.27 10.79
CA GLY A 44 8.29 8.13 10.84
C GLY A 44 9.05 7.91 9.53
N VAL A 45 10.02 7.02 9.57
CA VAL A 45 10.72 6.52 8.39
C VAL A 45 10.16 5.15 8.06
N MET A 46 9.72 4.98 6.82
CA MET A 46 9.36 3.67 6.28
C MET A 46 10.16 3.41 5.01
N GLU A 47 10.92 2.31 5.00
CA GLU A 47 11.76 1.94 3.87
C GLU A 47 11.58 0.46 3.51
N ILE A 48 11.60 0.18 2.21
CA ILE A 48 11.67 -1.18 1.68
C ILE A 48 13.00 -1.29 0.93
N ASN A 49 13.83 -2.28 1.28
CA ASN A 49 15.14 -2.49 0.69
C ASN A 49 16.05 -1.24 0.74
N GLY A 50 15.97 -0.45 1.83
CA GLY A 50 16.73 0.79 2.00
C GLY A 50 16.23 1.98 1.16
N LYS A 51 15.05 1.86 0.54
CA LYS A 51 14.41 2.94 -0.21
C LYS A 51 13.22 3.50 0.55
N PRO A 52 13.17 4.81 0.81
CA PRO A 52 12.07 5.42 1.55
C PRO A 52 10.78 5.36 0.73
N LEU A 53 9.71 4.90 1.36
CA LEU A 53 8.36 4.96 0.81
C LEU A 53 7.90 6.41 0.91
N ARG A 54 7.53 6.97 -0.23
CA ARG A 54 7.18 8.38 -0.36
C ARG A 54 5.80 8.53 -1.01
N LYS A 55 5.56 9.72 -1.55
CA LYS A 55 4.31 10.17 -2.18
C LYS A 55 3.66 9.08 -3.04
N GLY A 56 2.36 8.94 -2.85
CA GLY A 56 1.51 8.03 -3.61
C GLY A 56 1.35 6.65 -2.98
N ILE A 57 2.15 6.29 -1.97
CA ILE A 57 1.87 5.15 -1.10
C ILE A 57 0.87 5.57 -0.03
N THR A 58 -0.19 4.77 0.12
CA THR A 58 -1.29 5.04 1.06
C THR A 58 -1.18 4.15 2.29
N THR A 59 -0.97 2.85 2.06
CA THR A 59 -0.94 1.84 3.11
C THR A 59 0.15 0.82 2.81
N VAL A 60 0.81 0.31 3.85
CA VAL A 60 1.70 -0.83 3.74
C VAL A 60 1.35 -1.83 4.83
N LYS A 61 1.19 -3.09 4.44
CA LYS A 61 0.81 -4.19 5.32
C LYS A 61 1.84 -5.31 5.24
N LEU A 62 2.37 -5.70 6.39
CA LEU A 62 3.18 -6.91 6.52
C LEU A 62 2.27 -8.05 6.97
N ASP A 63 2.09 -9.05 6.10
CA ASP A 63 1.33 -10.27 6.39
C ASP A 63 2.32 -11.40 6.73
N LEU A 64 2.27 -11.85 7.99
CA LEU A 64 3.10 -12.92 8.52
C LEU A 64 2.20 -14.09 8.88
N LYS A 65 2.34 -15.21 8.16
CA LYS A 65 1.63 -16.45 8.43
C LYS A 65 2.63 -17.54 8.80
N ALA A 66 2.35 -18.27 9.87
CA ALA A 66 3.20 -19.38 10.28
C ALA A 66 3.33 -20.41 9.15
N GLY A 67 4.56 -20.85 8.86
CA GLY A 67 4.85 -21.81 7.79
C GLY A 67 4.75 -21.25 6.36
N SER A 68 4.58 -19.93 6.18
CA SER A 68 4.54 -19.27 4.88
C SER A 68 5.63 -18.20 4.75
N LEU A 69 5.98 -17.85 3.51
CA LEU A 69 6.87 -16.72 3.25
C LEU A 69 6.19 -15.39 3.63
N PRO A 70 6.95 -14.39 4.13
CA PRO A 70 6.39 -13.09 4.45
C PRO A 70 5.90 -12.37 3.20
N VAL A 71 4.74 -11.71 3.28
CA VAL A 71 4.18 -10.92 2.17
C VAL A 71 4.05 -9.47 2.61
N VAL A 72 4.63 -8.56 1.84
CA VAL A 72 4.40 -7.11 2.01
C VAL A 72 3.43 -6.65 0.94
N GLN A 73 2.30 -6.12 1.37
CA GLN A 73 1.29 -5.52 0.50
C GLN A 73 1.41 -4.01 0.56
N VAL A 74 1.44 -3.36 -0.59
CA VAL A 74 1.53 -1.92 -0.72
C VAL A 74 0.31 -1.43 -1.49
N GLU A 75 -0.46 -0.57 -0.85
CA GLU A 75 -1.56 0.16 -1.47
C GLU A 75 -1.07 1.53 -1.91
N TYR A 76 -1.35 1.90 -3.15
CA TYR A 76 -0.89 3.14 -3.75
C TYR A 76 -1.93 3.76 -4.66
N HIS A 77 -1.82 5.06 -4.84
CA HIS A 77 -2.63 5.81 -5.79
C HIS A 77 -1.90 5.91 -7.13
N PRO A 78 -2.49 5.40 -8.24
CA PRO A 78 -1.80 5.15 -9.49
C PRO A 78 -1.30 6.43 -10.19
N TYR A 79 -1.92 7.58 -9.92
CA TYR A 79 -1.55 8.86 -10.54
C TYR A 79 -0.52 9.67 -9.73
N THR A 80 -0.20 9.24 -8.51
CA THR A 80 0.69 9.99 -7.60
C THR A 80 1.89 9.20 -7.13
N ILE A 81 1.93 7.89 -7.38
CA ILE A 81 3.10 7.06 -7.13
C ILE A 81 4.28 7.52 -8.00
N SER A 82 5.48 7.62 -7.41
CA SER A 82 6.67 7.97 -8.17
C SER A 82 7.13 6.81 -9.06
N GLU A 83 7.79 7.12 -10.18
CA GLU A 83 8.37 6.10 -11.07
C GLU A 83 9.43 5.25 -10.37
N GLU A 84 10.22 5.81 -9.45
CA GLU A 84 11.17 5.04 -8.63
C GLU A 84 10.44 4.01 -7.77
N MET A 85 9.37 4.43 -7.11
CA MET A 85 8.57 3.55 -6.24
C MET A 85 7.86 2.47 -7.05
N ARG A 86 7.38 2.83 -8.23
CA ARG A 86 6.85 1.88 -9.21
C ARG A 86 7.92 0.87 -9.64
N ARG A 87 9.14 1.28 -9.98
CA ARG A 87 10.20 0.31 -10.31
C ARG A 87 10.52 -0.61 -9.13
N LEU A 88 10.58 -0.08 -7.90
CA LEU A 88 10.81 -0.86 -6.69
C LEU A 88 9.76 -1.96 -6.50
N LEU A 89 8.48 -1.61 -6.64
CA LEU A 89 7.38 -2.57 -6.45
C LEU A 89 7.31 -3.60 -7.59
N TRP A 90 7.61 -3.20 -8.84
CA TRP A 90 7.41 -4.05 -10.01
C TRP A 90 8.62 -4.85 -10.47
N SER A 91 9.85 -4.36 -10.30
CA SER A 91 11.03 -5.01 -10.89
C SER A 91 11.63 -6.08 -9.98
N GLY A 92 11.57 -5.89 -8.65
CA GLY A 92 12.24 -6.77 -7.69
C GLY A 92 13.76 -6.92 -7.85
N LYS A 93 14.33 -6.33 -8.91
CA LYS A 93 15.71 -6.46 -9.35
C LYS A 93 16.44 -5.19 -8.95
N TYR A 94 17.18 -5.31 -7.85
CA TYR A 94 18.33 -4.48 -7.50
C TYR A 94 19.37 -5.36 -6.82
#